data_AF-A0A8T6P0V8-F1
#
_entry.id   AF-A0A8T6P0V8-F1
#
_cell.length_a   1.000
_cell.length_b   1.000
_cell.length_c   1.000
_cell.angle_alpha   90.00
_cell.angle_beta   90.00
_cell.angle_gamma   90.00
#
_symmetry.space_group_name_H-M   'P 1'
#
loop_
_entity.id
_entity.type
_entity.pdbx_description
1 polymer ?
#
loop_
_entity_poly.entity_id
_entity_poly.type
_entity_poly.pdbx_seq_one_letter_code
_entity_poly.pdbx_strand_id
1 'polypeptide(L)'
;MSDNSIDAATQVIADQIATMLGETEEHPRFQIARIVQVCGVAFAEKMVRRTFETEENGGLMVVDGSRRRTVGGVFFYHVKGYLRSRRRKKKWRLRIVEMADVFPDLATLVEEEQKKFEERQARRAQEQPAQNESSSAPAEQ
;
A
#
# COMPACT_ATOMS: atom_id res chain seq x y z
N MET A 1 -16.24 7.71 16.16
CA MET A 1 -14.84 7.53 16.58
C MET A 1 -14.62 6.04 16.64
N SER A 2 -13.98 5.47 15.61
CA SER A 2 -13.70 4.03 15.57
C SER A 2 -12.73 3.71 16.68
N ASP A 3 -13.04 2.70 17.49
CA ASP A 3 -12.17 2.20 18.56
C ASP A 3 -10.79 1.88 17.97
N ASN A 4 -9.78 2.65 18.39
CA ASN A 4 -8.42 2.52 17.88
C ASN A 4 -7.63 1.43 18.63
N SER A 5 -8.29 0.67 19.51
CA SER A 5 -7.69 -0.42 20.27
C SER A 5 -7.16 -1.51 19.34
N ILE A 6 -5.92 -1.94 19.58
CA ILE A 6 -5.34 -3.14 18.98
C ILE A 6 -5.75 -4.30 19.90
N ASP A 7 -6.42 -5.31 19.35
CA ASP A 7 -6.81 -6.46 20.16
C ASP A 7 -5.57 -7.26 20.63
N ALA A 8 -5.71 -7.95 21.77
CA ALA A 8 -4.59 -8.63 22.42
C ALA A 8 -3.94 -9.70 21.52
N ALA A 9 -4.73 -10.40 20.69
CA ALA A 9 -4.18 -11.42 19.79
C ALA A 9 -3.32 -10.77 18.69
N THR A 10 -3.79 -9.66 18.11
CA THR A 10 -3.01 -8.84 17.17
C THR A 10 -1.72 -8.34 17.83
N GLN A 11 -1.78 -7.87 19.08
CA GLN A 11 -0.61 -7.36 19.78
C GLN A 11 0.47 -8.44 19.98
N VAL A 12 0.09 -9.66 20.38
CA VAL A 12 1.03 -10.78 20.55
C VAL A 12 1.76 -11.10 19.24
N ILE A 13 1.03 -11.14 18.12
CA ILE A 13 1.62 -11.40 16.80
C ILE A 13 2.54 -10.25 16.38
N ALA A 14 2.12 -9.01 16.62
CA ALA A 14 2.92 -7.84 16.33
C ALA A 14 4.23 -7.83 17.11
N ASP A 15 4.18 -8.20 18.39
CA ASP A 15 5.36 -8.29 19.25
C ASP A 15 6.32 -9.37 18.77
N GLN A 16 5.82 -10.53 18.34
CA GLN A 16 6.65 -11.59 17.73
C GLN A 16 7.36 -11.08 16.48
N ILE A 17 6.62 -10.40 15.59
CA ILE A 17 7.19 -9.83 14.36
C ILE A 17 8.23 -8.76 14.70
N ALA A 18 7.94 -7.87 15.65
CA ALA A 18 8.87 -6.85 16.10
C ALA A 18 10.17 -7.48 16.64
N THR A 19 10.08 -8.54 17.46
CA THR A 19 11.25 -9.28 17.93
C THR A 19 12.05 -9.88 16.78
N MET A 20 11.40 -10.49 15.78
CA MET A 20 12.09 -11.02 14.61
C MET A 20 12.83 -9.94 13.80
N LEU A 21 12.24 -8.74 13.70
CA LEU A 21 12.81 -7.62 12.97
C LEU A 21 13.85 -6.82 13.77
N GLY A 22 14.01 -7.12 15.07
CA GLY A 22 14.90 -6.38 15.98
C GLY A 22 14.36 -5.01 16.41
N GLU A 23 13.04 -4.81 16.38
CA GLU A 23 12.39 -3.54 16.67
C GLU A 23 12.02 -3.41 18.15
N THR A 24 12.72 -2.51 18.85
CA THR A 24 12.54 -2.21 20.28
C THR A 24 11.74 -0.93 20.52
N GLU A 25 11.83 0.02 19.59
CA GLU A 25 11.22 1.34 19.73
C GLU A 25 9.69 1.27 19.64
N GLU A 26 9.01 2.10 20.42
CA GLU A 26 7.54 2.11 20.50
C GLU A 26 6.89 2.36 19.12
N HIS A 27 7.43 3.30 18.37
CA HIS A 27 6.84 3.73 17.10
C HIS A 27 6.83 2.63 16.02
N PRO A 28 7.96 1.97 15.67
CA PRO A 28 7.96 0.82 14.76
C PRO A 28 7.06 -0.33 15.22
N ARG A 29 7.02 -0.62 16.54
CA ARG A 29 6.17 -1.68 17.11
C ARG A 29 4.69 -1.37 16.91
N PHE A 30 4.29 -0.12 17.17
CA PHE A 30 2.94 0.35 16.88
C PHE A 30 2.61 0.22 15.39
N GLN A 31 3.52 0.60 14.49
CA GLN A 31 3.32 0.46 13.05
C GLN A 31 3.12 -1.00 12.63
N ILE A 32 3.93 -1.92 13.18
CA ILE A 32 3.78 -3.36 12.94
C ILE A 32 2.41 -3.85 13.38
N ALA A 33 1.97 -3.46 14.58
CA ALA A 33 0.67 -3.87 15.10
C ALA A 33 -0.50 -3.38 14.21
N ARG A 34 -0.45 -2.13 13.75
CA ARG A 34 -1.45 -1.62 12.79
C ARG A 34 -1.40 -2.33 11.44
N ILE A 35 -0.21 -2.69 10.94
CA ILE A 35 -0.09 -3.50 9.73
C ILE A 35 -0.80 -4.84 9.91
N VAL A 36 -0.57 -5.54 11.04
CA VAL A 36 -1.21 -6.83 11.31
C VAL A 36 -2.73 -6.67 11.38
N GLN A 37 -3.22 -5.64 12.08
CA GLN A 37 -4.65 -5.37 12.21
C GLN A 37 -5.34 -5.08 10.87
N VAL A 38 -4.77 -4.17 10.08
CA VAL A 38 -5.41 -3.65 8.85
C VAL A 38 -5.16 -4.56 7.65
N CYS A 39 -3.97 -5.14 7.54
CA CYS A 39 -3.60 -5.98 6.40
C CYS A 39 -3.80 -7.48 6.68
N GLY A 40 -3.87 -7.88 7.95
CA GLY A 40 -4.02 -9.26 8.40
C GLY A 40 -2.68 -9.96 8.64
N VAL A 41 -2.71 -10.96 9.53
CA VAL A 41 -1.55 -11.77 9.95
C VAL A 41 -0.81 -12.38 8.76
N ALA A 42 -1.53 -13.08 7.87
CA ALA A 42 -0.92 -13.74 6.71
C ALA A 42 -0.19 -12.77 5.76
N PHE A 43 -0.64 -11.51 5.70
CA PHE A 43 0.07 -10.49 4.95
C PHE A 43 1.36 -10.09 5.67
N ALA A 44 1.29 -9.81 6.97
CA ALA A 44 2.45 -9.42 7.76
C ALA A 44 3.54 -10.50 7.72
N GLU A 45 3.19 -11.77 7.93
CA GLU A 45 4.12 -12.91 7.82
C GLU A 45 4.76 -13.02 6.43
N LYS A 46 3.98 -12.80 5.36
CA LYS A 46 4.51 -12.79 4.01
C LYS A 46 5.53 -11.67 3.80
N MET A 47 5.31 -10.51 4.41
CA MET A 47 6.27 -9.41 4.35
C MET A 47 7.53 -9.73 5.15
N VAL A 48 7.41 -10.35 6.34
CA VAL A 48 8.56 -10.83 7.12
C VAL A 48 9.40 -11.81 6.32
N ARG A 49 8.79 -12.81 5.67
CA ARG A 49 9.52 -13.77 4.82
C ARG A 49 10.31 -13.07 3.71
N ARG A 50 9.66 -12.15 3.00
CA ARG A 50 10.30 -11.35 1.94
C ARG A 50 11.45 -10.49 2.45
N THR A 51 11.33 -9.97 3.67
CA THR A 51 12.40 -9.21 4.33
C THR A 51 13.64 -10.08 4.48
N PHE A 52 13.50 -11.27 5.06
CA PHE A 52 14.63 -12.17 5.25
C PHE A 52 15.21 -12.70 3.93
N GLU A 53 14.37 -13.03 2.94
CA GLU A 53 14.83 -13.35 1.58
C GLU A 53 15.67 -12.20 0.99
N THR A 54 15.28 -10.95 1.24
CA THR A 54 16.03 -9.78 0.74
C THR A 54 17.35 -9.60 1.47
N GLU A 55 17.37 -9.78 2.79
CA GLU A 55 18.59 -9.69 3.60
C GLU A 55 19.60 -10.80 3.25
N GLU A 56 19.13 -12.03 3.02
CA GLU A 56 19.95 -13.15 2.53
C GLU A 56 20.59 -12.84 1.17
N ASN A 57 19.92 -12.05 0.33
CA ASN A 57 20.42 -11.60 -0.98
C ASN A 57 21.24 -10.29 -0.90
N GLY A 58 21.74 -9.92 0.27
CA GLY A 58 22.60 -8.74 0.47
C GLY A 58 21.88 -7.47 0.95
N GLY A 59 20.56 -7.53 1.13
CA GLY A 59 19.71 -6.46 1.65
C GLY A 59 19.55 -5.28 0.69
N LEU A 60 19.10 -4.14 1.24
CA LEU A 60 18.81 -2.93 0.46
C LEU A 60 19.56 -1.71 0.98
N MET A 61 19.91 -0.81 0.07
CA MET A 61 20.41 0.52 0.43
C MET A 61 19.24 1.48 0.72
N VAL A 62 19.51 2.51 1.53
CA VAL A 62 18.64 3.69 1.56
C VAL A 62 18.72 4.42 0.21
N VAL A 63 17.73 5.26 -0.11
CA VAL A 63 17.59 5.86 -1.46
C VAL A 63 18.79 6.72 -1.84
N ASP A 64 19.37 7.43 -0.87
CA ASP A 64 20.56 8.25 -1.06
C ASP A 64 21.88 7.45 -1.13
N GLY A 65 21.82 6.12 -0.96
CA GLY A 65 22.99 5.25 -0.99
C GLY A 65 23.93 5.38 0.20
N SER A 66 23.60 6.18 1.22
CA SER A 66 24.51 6.47 2.34
C SER A 66 24.78 5.26 3.24
N ARG A 67 23.82 4.32 3.35
CA ARG A 67 23.92 3.13 4.20
C ARG A 67 23.02 1.98 3.76
N ARG A 68 23.29 0.79 4.28
CA ARG A 68 22.33 -0.32 4.23
C ARG A 68 21.12 -0.04 5.12
N ARG A 69 19.95 -0.49 4.69
CA ARG A 69 18.73 -0.51 5.51
C ARG A 69 18.89 -1.53 6.63
N THR A 70 18.22 -1.25 7.75
CA THR A 70 18.02 -2.25 8.80
C THR A 70 16.99 -3.28 8.34
N VAL A 71 16.96 -4.44 8.99
CA VAL A 71 15.98 -5.51 8.69
C VAL A 71 14.54 -4.98 8.74
N GLY A 72 14.16 -4.25 9.80
CA GLY A 72 12.85 -3.60 9.86
C GLY A 72 12.66 -2.50 8.80
N GLY A 73 13.70 -1.76 8.44
CA GLY A 73 13.68 -0.81 7.32
C GLY A 73 13.39 -1.48 5.96
N VAL A 74 13.84 -2.72 5.76
CA VAL A 74 13.51 -3.54 4.58
C VAL A 74 12.07 -4.08 4.66
N PHE A 75 11.61 -4.48 5.84
CA PHE A 75 10.21 -4.86 6.05
C PHE A 75 9.24 -3.73 5.68
N PHE A 76 9.45 -2.53 6.21
CA PHE A 76 8.61 -1.38 5.87
C PHE A 76 8.71 -1.00 4.39
N TYR A 77 9.87 -1.18 3.76
CA TYR A 77 10.01 -1.00 2.31
C TYR A 77 9.10 -1.95 1.53
N HIS A 78 9.05 -3.24 1.88
CA HIS A 78 8.18 -4.23 1.23
C HIS A 78 6.70 -3.92 1.45
N VAL A 79 6.31 -3.58 2.68
CA VAL A 79 4.93 -3.19 3.00
C VAL A 79 4.50 -2.00 2.14
N LYS A 80 5.30 -0.92 2.13
CA LYS A 80 5.00 0.27 1.32
C LYS A 80 4.98 -0.02 -0.18
N GLY A 81 5.93 -0.81 -0.68
CA GLY A 81 5.97 -1.23 -2.09
C GLY A 81 4.73 -2.03 -2.49
N TYR A 82 4.26 -2.91 -1.60
CA TYR A 82 3.04 -3.68 -1.83
C TYR A 82 1.78 -2.81 -1.82
N LEU A 83 1.67 -1.91 -0.85
CA LEU A 83 0.55 -0.97 -0.74
C LEU A 83 0.45 -0.07 -1.98
N ARG A 84 1.61 0.40 -2.50
CA ARG A 84 1.69 1.16 -3.76
C ARG A 84 1.26 0.34 -4.98
N SER A 85 1.61 -0.94 -5.04
CA SER A 85 1.37 -1.80 -6.22
C SER A 85 -0.07 -2.34 -6.30
N ARG A 86 -0.82 -2.42 -5.19
CA ARG A 86 -2.17 -3.00 -5.15
C ARG A 86 -3.33 -2.06 -5.50
N ARG A 87 -3.03 -0.93 -6.15
CA ARG A 87 -3.95 0.13 -6.61
C ARG A 87 -5.21 -0.30 -7.39
N ARG A 88 -5.34 -1.56 -7.83
CA ARG A 88 -6.43 -2.00 -8.74
C ARG A 88 -7.65 -2.68 -8.10
N LYS A 89 -7.66 -3.02 -6.79
CA LYS A 89 -8.84 -3.65 -6.16
C LYS A 89 -9.55 -2.69 -5.21
N LYS A 90 -10.83 -2.36 -5.46
CA LYS A 90 -11.69 -1.47 -4.65
C LYS A 90 -11.55 -1.70 -3.13
N LYS A 91 -11.48 -2.97 -2.70
CA LYS A 91 -11.32 -3.38 -1.28
C LYS A 91 -10.06 -2.84 -0.59
N TRP A 92 -9.00 -2.54 -1.34
CA TRP A 92 -7.74 -2.02 -0.80
C TRP A 92 -7.69 -0.49 -0.74
N ARG A 93 -8.49 0.22 -1.54
CA ARG A 93 -8.61 1.68 -1.45
C ARG A 93 -9.13 2.15 -0.10
N LEU A 94 -10.09 1.40 0.48
CA LEU A 94 -10.60 1.68 1.84
C LEU A 94 -9.53 1.48 2.92
N ARG A 95 -8.68 0.46 2.77
CA ARG A 95 -7.63 0.13 3.77
C ARG A 95 -6.43 1.08 3.75
N ILE A 96 -6.17 1.76 2.64
CA ILE A 96 -5.08 2.76 2.58
C ILE A 96 -5.44 4.00 3.41
N VAL A 97 -6.72 4.39 3.44
CA VAL A 97 -7.18 5.50 4.29
C VAL A 97 -6.94 5.17 5.77
N GLU A 98 -7.19 3.92 6.19
CA GLU A 98 -6.89 3.44 7.55
C GLU A 98 -5.38 3.31 7.84
N MET A 99 -4.51 3.30 6.81
CA MET A 99 -3.06 3.24 6.96
C MET A 99 -2.37 4.60 6.87
N ALA A 100 -3.09 5.67 6.53
CA ALA A 100 -2.52 7.01 6.42
C ALA A 100 -1.97 7.53 7.77
N ASP A 101 -2.58 7.09 8.88
CA ASP A 101 -2.12 7.39 10.25
C ASP A 101 -0.81 6.64 10.60
N VAL A 102 -0.49 5.57 9.88
CA VAL A 102 0.68 4.71 10.11
C VAL A 102 1.85 5.11 9.23
N PHE A 103 1.56 5.49 7.99
CA PHE A 103 2.54 5.98 7.02
C PHE A 103 2.01 7.27 6.38
N PRO A 104 2.33 8.44 6.95
CA PRO A 104 1.87 9.73 6.42
C PRO A 104 2.29 9.93 4.95
N ASP A 105 3.43 9.37 4.55
CA ASP A 105 3.92 9.39 3.16
C ASP A 105 3.06 8.56 2.18
N LEU A 106 2.06 7.81 2.66
CA LEU A 106 1.08 7.14 1.81
C LEU A 106 -0.18 7.99 1.54
N ALA A 107 -0.47 9.02 2.36
CA ALA A 107 -1.62 9.90 2.17
C ALA A 107 -1.48 10.73 0.87
N THR A 108 -0.30 11.30 0.65
CA THR A 108 0.06 12.01 -0.58
C THR A 108 -0.06 11.13 -1.82
N LEU A 109 0.22 9.83 -1.69
CA LEU A 109 0.09 8.87 -2.79
C LEU A 109 -1.36 8.53 -3.14
N VAL A 110 -2.31 8.74 -2.23
CA VAL A 110 -3.74 8.62 -2.49
C VAL A 110 -4.21 9.84 -3.29
N GLU A 111 -3.82 11.03 -2.88
CA GLU A 111 -4.15 12.30 -3.55
C GLU A 111 -3.62 12.34 -4.99
N GLU A 112 -2.34 11.99 -5.18
CA GLU A 112 -1.72 11.94 -6.52
C GLU A 112 -2.43 10.97 -7.47
N GLU A 113 -2.97 9.86 -6.97
CA GLU A 113 -3.69 8.90 -7.80
C GLU A 113 -5.09 9.31 -8.11
N GLN A 114 -5.78 9.90 -7.14
CA GLN A 114 -7.12 10.42 -7.37
C GLN A 114 -7.06 11.43 -8.50
N LYS A 115 -6.06 12.32 -8.46
CA LYS A 115 -5.77 13.27 -9.53
C LYS A 115 -5.45 12.58 -10.86
N LYS A 116 -4.51 11.63 -10.90
CA LYS A 116 -4.17 10.88 -12.13
C LYS A 116 -5.35 10.09 -12.70
N PHE A 117 -6.23 9.56 -11.85
CA PHE A 117 -7.42 8.83 -12.27
C PHE A 117 -8.46 9.78 -12.84
N GLU A 118 -8.74 10.90 -12.17
CA GLU A 118 -9.62 11.97 -12.66
C GLU A 118 -9.12 12.53 -13.99
N GLU A 119 -7.82 12.78 -14.13
CA GLU A 119 -7.20 13.18 -15.40
C GLU A 119 -7.37 12.12 -16.50
N ARG A 120 -7.23 10.83 -16.18
CA ARG A 120 -7.47 9.73 -17.14
C ARG A 120 -8.94 9.60 -17.52
N GLN A 121 -9.86 9.82 -16.58
CA GLN A 121 -11.31 9.83 -16.85
C GLN A 121 -11.70 11.05 -17.69
N ALA A 122 -11.16 12.22 -17.38
CA ALA A 122 -11.36 13.45 -18.14
C ALA A 122 -10.82 13.31 -19.57
N ARG A 123 -9.62 12.72 -19.76
CA ARG A 123 -9.09 12.39 -21.09
C ARG A 123 -9.99 11.42 -21.84
N ARG A 124 -10.43 10.33 -21.21
CA ARG A 124 -11.35 9.37 -21.84
C ARG A 124 -12.72 9.96 -22.18
N ALA A 125 -13.22 10.89 -21.37
CA ALA A 125 -14.47 11.60 -21.64
C ALA A 125 -14.31 12.63 -22.78
N GLN A 126 -13.12 13.21 -22.94
CA GLN A 126 -12.80 14.14 -24.04
C GLN A 126 -12.43 13.44 -25.35
N GLU A 127 -11.88 12.22 -25.28
CA GLU A 127 -11.53 11.39 -26.45
C GLU A 127 -12.73 10.61 -27.03
N GLN A 128 -13.93 10.74 -26.44
CA GLN A 128 -15.18 10.30 -27.07
C GLN A 128 -16.00 11.49 -27.61
N PRO A 129 -15.69 11.96 -28.83
CA PRO A 129 -16.72 12.51 -29.70
C PRO A 129 -16.76 11.77 -31.05
N ALA A 130 -17.98 11.53 -31.54
CA ALA A 130 -18.36 11.19 -32.91
C ALA A 130 -18.15 9.75 -33.43
N GLN A 131 -18.81 8.76 -32.82
CA GLN A 131 -19.21 7.53 -33.57
C GLN A 131 -20.71 7.25 -33.54
N ASN A 132 -21.55 8.23 -33.21
CA ASN A 132 -22.99 8.03 -33.18
C ASN A 132 -23.77 9.12 -33.92
N GLU A 133 -23.33 9.52 -35.12
CA GLU A 133 -24.13 10.25 -36.11
C GLU A 133 -23.69 9.87 -37.53
N SER A 134 -23.89 8.62 -37.95
CA SER A 134 -23.82 8.26 -39.39
C SER A 134 -24.74 7.09 -39.77
N SER A 135 -25.83 6.89 -39.04
CA SER A 135 -26.88 5.93 -39.40
C SER A 135 -28.22 6.65 -39.58
N SER A 136 -28.32 7.50 -40.59
CA SER A 136 -29.61 7.85 -41.18
C SER A 136 -29.51 8.06 -42.70
N ALA A 137 -30.00 7.04 -43.43
CA ALA A 137 -30.53 7.04 -44.81
C ALA A 137 -29.55 7.15 -46.01
N PRO A 138 -29.89 6.62 -47.22
CA PRO A 138 -31.21 6.18 -47.68
C PRO A 138 -31.30 4.74 -48.24
N ALA A 139 -32.49 4.14 -48.15
CA ALA A 139 -32.86 2.96 -48.94
C ALA A 139 -33.57 3.44 -50.22
N GLU A 140 -32.92 3.24 -51.36
CA GLU A 140 -33.50 3.44 -52.69
C GLU A 140 -34.53 2.33 -53.00
N GLN A 141 -35.73 2.73 -53.43
CA GLN A 141 -36.61 1.98 -54.34
C GLN A 141 -37.30 2.96 -55.27
#